data_AF-A0A3B4UMJ1-F1
#
_entry.id   AF-A0A3B4UMJ1-F1
#
_cell.length_a   1.000
_cell.length_b   1.000
_cell.length_c   1.000
_cell.angle_alpha   90.00
_cell.angle_beta   90.00
_cell.angle_gamma   90.00
#
_symmetry.space_group_name_H-M   'P 1'
#
loop_
_entity.id
_entity.type
_entity.pdbx_description
1 polymer ?
#
loop_
_entity_poly.entity_id
_entity_poly.type
_entity_poly.pdbx_seq_one_letter_code
_entity_poly.pdbx_strand_id
1 'polypeptide(L)'
;LASVLRLQSSSLRMLDLSMNDLRDSGVKQLSAGLRSPQCRLKTLLSGCQVTVEGCASLASALSSNPFYLRELDLSYNHPGDSGVMLLSSRLEDPLCRLEHLRYGD
;
A
#
# COMPACT_ATOMS: atom_id res chain seq x y z
N LEU A 1 -12.30 -4.56 6.83
CA LEU A 1 -11.08 -3.71 6.88
C LEU A 1 -11.17 -2.52 5.93
N ALA A 2 -11.30 -2.72 4.61
CA ALA A 2 -11.37 -1.63 3.62
C ALA A 2 -12.46 -0.58 3.89
N SER A 3 -13.62 -0.99 4.43
CA SER A 3 -14.71 -0.10 4.84
C SER A 3 -14.32 0.87 5.95
N VAL A 4 -13.51 0.44 6.92
CA VAL A 4 -13.05 1.26 8.05
C VAL A 4 -12.09 2.36 7.58
N LEU A 5 -11.29 2.08 6.55
CA LEU A 5 -10.34 3.04 5.98
C LEU A 5 -11.03 4.17 5.19
N ARG A 6 -12.29 3.97 4.81
CA ARG A 6 -13.12 4.95 4.12
C ARG A 6 -13.89 5.88 5.06
N LEU A 7 -13.87 5.62 6.38
CA LEU A 7 -14.63 6.42 7.34
C LEU A 7 -13.87 7.68 7.74
N GLN A 8 -14.59 8.81 7.68
CA GLN A 8 -14.11 10.15 8.01
C GLN A 8 -13.65 10.29 9.47
N SER A 9 -14.15 9.44 10.37
CA SER A 9 -13.81 9.40 11.80
C SER A 9 -12.65 8.48 12.15
N SER A 10 -12.03 7.82 11.16
CA SER A 10 -10.94 6.88 11.44
C SER A 10 -9.73 7.62 12.01
N SER A 11 -9.49 7.41 13.31
CA SER A 11 -8.29 7.87 14.01
C SER A 11 -7.10 6.93 13.77
N LEU A 12 -7.30 5.88 12.96
CA LEU A 12 -6.26 4.91 12.64
C LEU A 12 -5.16 5.61 11.81
N ARG A 13 -3.93 5.49 12.29
CA ARG A 13 -2.73 6.08 11.66
C ARG A 13 -1.74 5.03 11.19
N MET A 14 -1.82 3.82 11.72
CA MET A 14 -0.96 2.70 11.40
C MET A 14 -1.81 1.45 11.33
N LEU A 15 -1.53 0.63 10.32
CA LEU A 15 -2.14 -0.67 10.11
C LEU A 15 -1.03 -1.65 9.78
N ASP A 16 -0.73 -2.53 10.73
CA ASP A 16 0.20 -3.64 10.51
C ASP A 16 -0.60 -4.90 10.19
N LEU A 17 -0.40 -5.43 9.00
CA LEU A 17 -0.97 -6.70 8.55
C LEU A 17 0.13 -7.70 8.19
N SER A 18 1.35 -7.47 8.65
CA SER A 18 2.48 -8.33 8.33
C SER A 18 2.22 -9.77 8.78
N MET A 19 2.79 -10.72 8.04
CA MET A 19 2.65 -12.17 8.28
C MET A 19 1.19 -12.67 8.21
N ASN A 20 0.34 -12.02 7.42
CA ASN A 20 -1.01 -12.51 7.11
C ASN A 20 -1.10 -12.98 5.65
N ASP A 21 -1.86 -14.03 5.40
CA ASP A 21 -2.10 -14.56 4.04
C ASP A 21 -3.10 -13.66 3.26
N LEU A 22 -2.72 -12.40 3.03
CA LEU A 22 -3.53 -11.43 2.30
C LEU A 22 -3.58 -11.76 0.81
N ARG A 23 -2.42 -12.12 0.23
CA ARG A 23 -2.22 -12.27 -1.21
C ARG A 23 -2.64 -11.02 -1.99
N ASP A 24 -2.62 -11.11 -3.31
CA ASP A 24 -3.01 -9.99 -4.17
C ASP A 24 -4.49 -9.58 -4.00
N SER A 25 -5.37 -10.54 -3.69
CA SER A 25 -6.81 -10.28 -3.50
C SER A 25 -7.08 -9.45 -2.24
N GLY A 26 -6.40 -9.74 -1.12
CA GLY A 26 -6.48 -8.95 0.10
C GLY A 26 -5.89 -7.56 -0.09
N VAL A 27 -4.73 -7.45 -0.77
CA VAL A 27 -4.11 -6.17 -1.11
C VAL A 27 -5.00 -5.34 -2.04
N LYS A 28 -5.71 -5.95 -2.99
CA LYS A 28 -6.65 -5.26 -3.87
C LYS A 28 -7.81 -4.64 -3.08
N GLN A 29 -8.36 -5.36 -2.10
CA GLN A 29 -9.39 -4.81 -1.21
C GLN A 29 -8.84 -3.67 -0.34
N LEU A 30 -7.65 -3.84 0.22
CA LEU A 30 -6.97 -2.81 0.99
C LEU A 30 -6.74 -1.55 0.15
N SER A 31 -6.24 -1.72 -1.07
CA SER A 31 -5.98 -0.65 -2.04
C SER A 31 -7.25 0.15 -2.34
N ALA A 32 -8.41 -0.49 -2.43
CA ALA A 32 -9.69 0.22 -2.59
C ALA A 32 -10.01 1.14 -1.39
N GLY A 33 -9.63 0.76 -0.18
CA GLY A 33 -9.72 1.62 1.01
C GLY A 33 -8.72 2.79 0.98
N LEU A 34 -7.48 2.53 0.54
CA LEU A 34 -6.41 3.54 0.44
C LEU A 34 -6.71 4.66 -0.56
N ARG A 35 -7.53 4.40 -1.59
CA ARG A 35 -8.03 5.43 -2.53
C ARG A 35 -8.88 6.50 -1.86
N SER A 36 -9.40 6.27 -0.66
CA SER A 36 -10.19 7.26 0.06
C SER A 36 -9.32 8.48 0.40
N PRO A 37 -9.69 9.71 0.01
CA PRO A 37 -8.92 10.93 0.33
C PRO A 37 -8.86 11.23 1.84
N GLN A 38 -9.61 10.48 2.65
CA GLN A 38 -9.62 10.60 4.11
C GLN A 38 -8.70 9.58 4.79
N CYS A 39 -8.12 8.64 4.03
CA CYS A 39 -7.23 7.62 4.56
C CYS A 39 -5.89 8.24 4.96
N ARG A 40 -5.53 8.17 6.25
CA ARG A 40 -4.29 8.74 6.82
C ARG A 40 -3.32 7.67 7.34
N LEU A 41 -3.30 6.51 6.69
CA LEU A 41 -2.61 5.33 7.21
C LEU A 41 -1.16 5.27 6.79
N LYS A 42 -0.34 4.72 7.68
CA LYS A 42 0.87 3.96 7.38
C LYS A 42 0.48 2.48 7.31
N THR A 43 1.01 1.74 6.33
CA THR A 43 0.66 0.32 6.15
C THR A 43 1.91 -0.55 6.11
N LEU A 44 1.94 -1.59 6.93
CA LEU A 44 2.97 -2.65 6.88
C LEU A 44 2.34 -3.93 6.34
N LEU A 45 2.92 -4.49 5.28
CA LEU A 45 2.43 -5.66 4.56
C LEU A 45 3.53 -6.72 4.40
N SER A 46 4.49 -6.76 5.32
CA SER A 46 5.63 -7.66 5.21
C SER A 46 5.19 -9.13 5.32
N GLY A 47 5.68 -10.04 4.47
CA GLY A 47 5.35 -11.46 4.61
C GLY A 47 3.92 -11.84 4.24
N CYS A 48 3.31 -11.14 3.27
CA CYS A 48 1.88 -11.24 2.94
C CYS A 48 1.55 -11.96 1.63
N GLN A 49 2.55 -12.61 1.01
CA GLN A 49 2.44 -13.28 -0.30
C GLN A 49 1.97 -12.34 -1.43
N VAL A 50 2.38 -11.07 -1.37
CA VAL A 50 2.06 -10.06 -2.38
C VAL A 50 2.94 -10.26 -3.61
N THR A 51 2.33 -10.22 -4.80
CA THR A 51 3.04 -10.32 -6.08
C THR A 51 2.99 -9.00 -6.87
N VAL A 52 3.41 -9.04 -8.14
CA VAL A 52 3.29 -7.91 -9.08
C VAL A 52 1.85 -7.40 -9.15
N GLU A 53 0.83 -8.27 -9.10
CA GLU A 53 -0.58 -7.86 -9.21
C GLU A 53 -1.04 -7.01 -8.02
N GLY A 54 -0.66 -7.40 -6.80
CA GLY A 54 -0.90 -6.61 -5.60
C GLY A 54 -0.16 -5.28 -5.63
N CYS A 55 1.08 -5.27 -6.13
CA CYS A 55 1.85 -4.03 -6.32
C CYS A 55 1.18 -3.07 -7.30
N ALA A 56 0.65 -3.57 -8.42
CA ALA A 56 -0.12 -2.77 -9.37
C ALA A 56 -1.38 -2.16 -8.72
N SER A 57 -2.07 -2.92 -7.87
CA SER A 57 -3.22 -2.43 -7.11
C SER A 57 -2.84 -1.29 -6.14
N LEU A 58 -1.71 -1.44 -5.43
CA LEU A 58 -1.18 -0.42 -4.53
C LEU A 58 -0.73 0.84 -5.28
N ALA A 59 0.01 0.70 -6.39
CA ALA A 59 0.46 1.82 -7.22
C ALA A 59 -0.71 2.63 -7.78
N SER A 60 -1.78 1.94 -8.18
CA SER A 60 -3.03 2.57 -8.61
C SER A 60 -3.71 3.34 -7.48
N ALA A 61 -3.70 2.81 -6.25
CA ALA A 61 -4.25 3.51 -5.09
C ALA A 61 -3.44 4.76 -4.72
N LEU A 62 -2.09 4.66 -4.74
CA LEU A 62 -1.18 5.79 -4.53
C LEU A 62 -1.42 6.92 -5.54
N SER A 63 -1.64 6.57 -6.81
CA SER A 63 -1.94 7.56 -7.85
C SER A 63 -3.30 8.25 -7.65
N SER A 64 -4.26 7.55 -7.03
CA SER A 64 -5.60 8.10 -6.75
C SER A 64 -5.64 8.97 -5.49
N ASN A 65 -4.75 8.70 -4.52
CA ASN A 65 -4.67 9.40 -3.26
C ASN A 65 -3.21 9.53 -2.80
N PRO A 66 -2.46 10.49 -3.34
CA PRO A 66 -1.01 10.56 -3.12
C PRO A 66 -0.63 11.17 -1.76
N PHE A 67 -1.60 11.72 -1.01
CA PHE A 67 -1.31 12.69 0.05
C PHE A 67 -0.92 12.11 1.42
N TYR A 68 -1.18 10.82 1.67
CA TYR A 68 -1.22 10.35 3.07
C TYR A 68 -0.46 9.06 3.38
N LEU A 69 -0.24 8.16 2.42
CA LEU A 69 0.56 6.98 2.67
C LEU A 69 2.04 7.40 2.75
N ARG A 70 2.61 7.40 3.96
CA ARG A 70 4.00 7.82 4.22
C ARG A 70 4.97 6.65 4.16
N GLU A 71 4.52 5.47 4.56
CA GLU A 71 5.35 4.29 4.71
C GLU A 71 4.60 3.07 4.16
N LEU A 72 5.29 2.30 3.32
CA LEU A 72 4.86 1.03 2.76
C LEU A 72 5.99 0.02 2.89
N ASP A 73 5.76 -1.02 3.69
CA ASP A 73 6.68 -2.13 3.86
C ASP A 73 6.15 -3.38 3.14
N LEU A 74 6.87 -3.82 2.11
CA LEU A 74 6.62 -5.01 1.32
C LEU A 74 7.75 -6.03 1.46
N SER A 75 8.58 -5.94 2.51
CA SER A 75 9.60 -6.96 2.78
C SER A 75 9.01 -8.37 2.89
N TYR A 76 9.80 -9.40 2.60
CA TYR A 76 9.36 -10.80 2.59
C TYR A 76 8.11 -11.06 1.71
N ASN A 77 7.95 -10.32 0.61
CA ASN A 77 6.96 -10.59 -0.43
C ASN A 77 7.64 -10.89 -1.77
N HIS A 78 6.85 -11.04 -2.84
CA HIS A 78 7.34 -11.37 -4.17
C HIS A 78 6.94 -10.30 -5.21
N PRO A 79 7.22 -9.00 -4.97
CA PRO A 79 6.81 -7.92 -5.88
C PRO A 79 7.42 -8.05 -7.28
N GLY A 80 8.58 -8.71 -7.41
CA GLY A 80 9.36 -8.78 -8.64
C GLY A 80 9.86 -7.40 -9.12
N ASP A 81 10.76 -7.39 -10.08
CA ASP A 81 11.32 -6.13 -10.60
C ASP A 81 10.24 -5.21 -11.16
N SER A 82 9.23 -5.77 -11.84
CA SER A 82 8.11 -5.02 -12.38
C SER A 82 7.23 -4.39 -11.30
N GLY A 83 6.94 -5.10 -10.20
CA GLY A 83 6.15 -4.54 -9.10
C GLY A 83 6.91 -3.45 -8.36
N VAL A 84 8.22 -3.63 -8.14
CA VAL A 84 9.10 -2.60 -7.57
C VAL A 84 9.16 -1.37 -8.47
N MET A 85 9.30 -1.56 -9.79
CA MET A 85 9.30 -0.46 -10.77
C MET A 85 7.97 0.31 -10.75
N LEU A 86 6.84 -0.37 -10.71
CA LEU A 86 5.51 0.25 -10.62
C LEU A 86 5.39 1.17 -9.40
N LEU A 87 5.80 0.69 -8.23
CA LEU A 87 5.75 1.46 -6.99
C LEU A 87 6.80 2.57 -6.95
N SER A 88 8.02 2.31 -7.40
CA SER A 88 9.11 3.29 -7.42
C SER A 88 8.80 4.45 -8.37
N SER A 89 8.18 4.19 -9.52
CA SER A 89 7.73 5.24 -10.44
C SER A 89 6.73 6.21 -9.81
N ARG A 90 6.05 5.82 -8.72
CA ARG A 90 5.16 6.73 -7.98
C ARG A 90 5.95 7.74 -7.17
N LEU A 91 7.17 7.43 -6.75
CA LEU A 91 8.04 8.35 -6.01
C LEU A 91 8.57 9.48 -6.89
N GLU A 92 8.50 9.33 -8.21
CA GLU A 92 8.83 10.39 -9.18
C GLU A 92 7.70 11.43 -9.29
N ASP A 93 6.48 11.11 -8.85
CA ASP A 93 5.36 12.06 -8.83
C ASP A 93 5.56 13.09 -7.70
N PRO A 94 5.64 14.40 -7.99
CA PRO A 94 5.83 15.44 -6.97
C PRO A 94 4.71 15.49 -5.92
N LEU A 95 3.54 14.95 -6.24
CA LEU A 95 2.41 14.87 -5.32
C LEU A 95 2.53 13.68 -4.37
N CYS A 96 3.33 12.66 -4.72
CA CYS A 96 3.53 11.48 -3.89
C CYS A 96 4.16 11.86 -2.55
N ARG A 97 3.54 11.38 -1.46
CA ARG A 97 4.03 11.59 -0.09
C ARG A 97 4.64 10.34 0.54
N LEU A 98 4.84 9.29 -0.24
CA LEU A 98 5.50 8.08 0.23
C LEU A 98 6.97 8.40 0.50
N GLU A 99 7.37 8.34 1.76
CA GLU A 99 8.73 8.66 2.23
C GLU A 99 9.59 7.39 2.30
N HIS A 100 8.97 6.26 2.66
CA HIS A 100 9.65 5.00 2.81
C HIS A 100 8.92 3.88 2.06
N LEU A 101 9.61 3.29 1.09
CA LEU A 101 9.23 2.06 0.43
C LEU A 101 10.30 1.00 0.75
N ARG A 102 9.90 -0.10 1.40
CA ARG A 102 10.77 -1.24 1.69
C ARG A 102 10.32 -2.47 0.93
N TYR A 103 11.27 -3.21 0.39
CA TYR A 103 11.08 -4.47 -0.32
C TYR A 103 12.36 -5.31 -0.18
N GLY A 104 12.25 -6.62 -0.33
CA GLY A 104 13.35 -7.56 -0.13
C GLY A 104 13.25 -8.34 1.18
N ASP A 105 14.22 -9.22 1.40
CA ASP A 105 14.34 -10.10 2.57
C ASP A 105 15.26 -9.50 3.66
#